data_AF-A0AAJ0TAL2-F1
#
_entry.id   AF-A0AAJ0TAL2-F1
#
_cell.length_a   1.000
_cell.length_b   1.000
_cell.length_c   1.000
_cell.angle_alpha   90.00
_cell.angle_beta   90.00
_cell.angle_gamma   90.00
#
_symmetry.space_group_name_H-M   'P 1'
#
loop_
_entity.id
_entity.type
_entity.pdbx_description
1 polymer ?
#
loop_
_entity_poly.entity_id
_entity_poly.type
_entity_poly.pdbx_seq_one_letter_code
_entity_poly.pdbx_strand_id
1 'polypeptide(L)' 'MSENTTIQLNKALIKKLKGAKEYPEQTYNSLIERMVNVFEEAKKRDQYDKFLHNIQKRKMKELWDNKEDEDWENA' A
#
# COMPACT_ATOMS: atom_id res chain seq x y z
N MET A 1 7.96 32.63 6.87
CA MET A 1 7.20 32.21 5.67
C MET A 1 5.99 31.43 6.15
N SER A 2 4.81 31.60 5.56
CA SER A 2 3.64 30.82 6.01
C SER A 2 3.78 29.37 5.56
N GLU A 3 3.79 28.43 6.51
CA GLU A 3 3.85 26.98 6.24
C GLU A 3 2.60 26.42 5.54
N ASN A 4 1.55 27.24 5.39
CA ASN A 4 0.28 26.85 4.84
C ASN A 4 0.11 27.34 3.40
N THR A 5 -0.37 26.44 2.53
CA THR A 5 -0.75 26.74 1.16
C THR A 5 -2.26 26.54 0.97
N THR A 6 -2.85 27.24 0.01
CA THR A 6 -4.29 27.10 -0.29
C THR A 6 -4.49 26.06 -1.37
N ILE A 7 -5.35 25.07 -1.09
CA ILE A 7 -5.80 24.09 -2.08
C ILE A 7 -7.29 24.26 -2.35
N GLN A 8 -7.69 24.14 -3.61
CA GLN A 8 -9.10 24.16 -4.00
C GLN A 8 -9.63 22.74 -4.03
N LEU A 9 -10.72 22.49 -3.28
CA LEU A 9 -11.38 21.20 -3.22
C LEU A 9 -12.83 21.33 -3.67
N ASN A 10 -13.33 20.33 -4.39
CA ASN A 10 -14.73 20.28 -4.76
C ASN A 10 -15.61 20.24 -3.49
N LYS A 11 -16.71 20.98 -3.48
CA LYS A 11 -17.71 21.01 -2.40
C LYS A 11 -18.19 19.60 -2.00
N ALA A 12 -18.34 18.70 -2.97
CA ALA A 12 -18.70 17.31 -2.70
C ALA A 12 -17.61 16.58 -1.87
N LEU A 13 -16.34 16.85 -2.17
CA LEU A 13 -15.21 16.29 -1.43
C LEU A 13 -15.14 16.85 -0.01
N ILE A 14 -15.39 18.15 0.18
CA ILE A 14 -15.45 18.78 1.51
C ILE A 14 -16.56 18.14 2.35
N LYS A 15 -17.73 17.85 1.77
CA LYS A 15 -18.82 17.16 2.47
C LYS A 15 -18.40 15.76 2.93
N LYS A 16 -17.67 15.01 2.08
CA LYS A 16 -17.11 13.71 2.44
C LYS A 16 -16.06 13.83 3.55
N LEU A 17 -15.14 14.79 3.44
CA LEU A 17 -14.12 15.05 4.47
C LEU A 17 -14.77 15.41 5.81
N LYS A 18 -15.85 16.19 5.81
CA LYS A 18 -16.60 16.53 7.02
C LYS A 18 -17.24 15.31 7.67
N GLY A 19 -17.77 14.37 6.87
CA GLY A 19 -18.32 13.11 7.36
C GLY A 19 -17.27 12.07 7.78
N ALA A 20 -16.06 12.16 7.24
CA ALA A 20 -14.94 11.29 7.57
C ALA A 20 -14.17 11.73 8.83
N LYS A 21 -14.54 12.86 9.44
CA LYS A 21 -13.97 13.28 10.72
C LYS A 21 -14.35 12.29 11.81
N GLU A 22 -13.37 11.84 12.58
CA GLU A 22 -13.62 10.98 13.75
C GLU A 22 -14.10 11.78 14.96
N TYR A 23 -13.65 13.03 15.07
CA TYR A 23 -13.98 13.92 16.17
C TYR A 23 -14.43 15.29 15.63
N PRO A 24 -15.35 16.00 16.32
CA PRO A 24 -15.86 17.29 15.87
C PRO A 24 -14.76 18.34 15.62
N GLU A 25 -13.72 18.35 16.47
CA GLU A 25 -12.63 19.32 16.46
C GLU A 25 -11.47 18.94 15.52
N GLN A 26 -11.53 17.79 14.86
CA GLN A 26 -10.46 17.35 13.97
C GLN A 26 -10.25 18.34 12.82
N THR A 27 -9.00 18.77 12.59
CA THR A 27 -8.65 19.66 11.48
C THR A 27 -8.60 18.87 10.16
N TYR A 28 -8.84 19.55 9.03
CA TYR A 28 -8.71 18.88 7.73
C TYR A 28 -7.26 18.46 7.45
N ASN A 29 -6.28 19.23 7.94
CA ASN A 29 -4.87 18.88 7.77
C ASN A 29 -4.53 17.55 8.46
N SER A 30 -4.96 17.35 9.71
CA SER A 30 -4.67 16.08 10.40
C SER A 30 -5.43 14.89 9.80
N LEU A 31 -6.65 15.10 9.31
CA LEU A 31 -7.40 14.07 8.59
C LEU A 31 -6.69 13.68 7.29
N ILE A 32 -6.24 14.66 6.51
CA ILE A 32 -5.53 14.43 5.24
C ILE A 32 -4.18 13.76 5.51
N GLU A 33 -3.42 14.20 6.51
CA GLU A 33 -2.14 13.59 6.90
C GLU A 33 -2.30 12.11 7.24
N ARG A 34 -3.32 11.77 8.05
CA ARG A 34 -3.60 10.37 8.36
C ARG A 34 -3.99 9.57 7.12
N MET A 35 -4.80 10.13 6.23
CA MET A 35 -5.17 9.47 4.97
C MET A 35 -3.94 9.21 4.09
N VAL A 36 -3.00 10.16 4.02
CA VAL A 36 -1.74 10.01 3.29
C VAL A 36 -0.89 8.89 3.90
N ASN A 37 -0.73 8.87 5.23
CA ASN A 37 0.04 7.82 5.91
C ASN A 37 -0.54 6.42 5.65
N VAL A 38 -1.86 6.25 5.77
CA VAL A 38 -2.53 4.98 5.48
C VAL A 38 -2.32 4.56 4.03
N PHE A 39 -2.40 5.51 3.09
CA PHE A 39 -2.18 5.24 1.68
C PHE A 39 -0.73 4.82 1.38
N GLU A 40 0.25 5.49 2.00
CA GLU A 40 1.66 5.12 1.86
C GLU A 40 1.97 3.74 2.45
N GLU A 41 1.42 3.43 3.62
CA GLU A 41 1.56 2.11 4.23
C GLU A 41 0.92 1.01 3.37
N ALA A 42 -0.28 1.25 2.85
CA ALA A 42 -0.95 0.33 1.94
C ALA A 42 -0.12 0.10 0.66
N LYS A 43 0.47 1.15 0.10
CA LYS A 43 1.36 1.06 -1.07
C LYS A 43 2.63 0.27 -0.76
N LYS A 44 3.23 0.46 0.41
CA LYS A 44 4.41 -0.32 0.87
C LYS A 44 4.08 -1.79 1.03
N ARG A 45 2.91 -2.13 1.58
CA ARG A 45 2.45 -3.53 1.71
C ARG A 45 2.20 -4.18 0.36
N ASP A 46 1.52 -3.51 -0.56
CA ASP A 46 1.31 -4.03 -1.93
C ASP A 46 2.63 -4.23 -2.69
N GLN A 47 3.59 -3.31 -2.51
CA GLN A 47 4.94 -3.49 -3.07
C GLN A 47 5.71 -4.64 -2.42
N TYR A 48 5.61 -4.80 -1.10
CA TYR A 48 6.23 -5.90 -0.36
C TYR A 48 5.65 -7.26 -0.78
N ASP A 49 4.33 -7.39 -0.88
CA ASP A 49 3.67 -8.62 -1.31
C ASP A 49 4.05 -8.98 -2.74
N LYS A 50 4.12 -8.00 -3.64
CA LYS A 50 4.60 -8.20 -5.02
C LYS A 50 6.07 -8.64 -5.05
N PHE A 51 6.93 -8.04 -4.23
CA PHE A 51 8.33 -8.41 -4.12
C PHE A 51 8.50 -9.83 -3.57
N LEU A 52 7.78 -10.17 -2.50
CA LEU A 52 7.81 -11.48 -1.88
C LEU A 52 7.29 -12.58 -2.83
N HIS A 53 6.19 -12.31 -3.52
CA HIS A 53 5.63 -13.22 -4.52
C HIS A 53 6.61 -13.49 -5.67
N ASN A 54 7.36 -12.48 -6.11
CA ASN A 54 8.39 -12.63 -7.15
C ASN A 54 9.60 -13.44 -6.66
N ILE A 55 10.06 -13.25 -5.42
CA ILE A 55 11.14 -14.06 -4.83
C ILE A 55 10.70 -15.50 -4.66
N GLN A 56 9.47 -15.74 -4.19
CA GLN A 56 8.92 -17.08 -4.02
C GLN A 56 8.82 -17.80 -5.36
N LYS A 57 8.38 -17.14 -6.43
CA LYS A 57 8.38 -17.72 -7.79
C LYS A 57 9.77 -18.13 -8.25
N ARG A 58 10.78 -17.28 -8.02
CA ARG A 58 12.18 -17.61 -8.37
C ARG A 58 12.69 -18.80 -7.56
N LYS A 59 12.45 -18.82 -6.24
CA LYS A 59 12.86 -19.94 -5.39
C LYS A 59 12.11 -21.25 -5.71
N MET A 60 10.81 -21.18 -6.02
CA MET A 60 10.07 -22.36 -6.47
C MET A 60 10.62 -22.89 -7.78
N LYS A 61 10.95 -22.00 -8.72
CA LYS A 61 11.61 -22.41 -9.96
C LYS A 61 12.98 -23.04 -9.70
N GLU A 62 13.80 -22.46 -8.81
CA GLU A 62 15.10 -23.04 -8.42
C GLU A 62 14.98 -24.39 -7.70
N LEU A 63 13.90 -24.63 -6.95
CA LEU A 63 13.67 -25.90 -6.26
C LEU A 63 13.10 -26.99 -7.19
N TRP A 64 12.41 -26.61 -8.27
CA TRP A 64 11.84 -27.51 -9.29
C TRP A 64 12.73 -27.68 -10.56
N ASP A 65 13.73 -26.83 -10.78
CA ASP A 65 14.76 -27.00 -11.84
C ASP A 65 16.03 -27.69 -11.27
N ASN A 66 15.92 -28.46 -10.19
CA ASN A 66 17.05 -29.17 -9.59
C ASN A 66 17.16 -30.59 -10.13
N LYS A 67 18.41 -31.03 -10.33
CA LYS A 67 18.80 -32.36 -10.83
C LYS A 67 18.17 -33.56 -10.10
N GLU A 68 17.67 -33.35 -8.89
CA GLU A 68 17.00 -34.37 -8.08
C GLU A 68 15.60 -34.73 -8.61
N ASP A 69 14.93 -33.86 -9.39
CA ASP A 69 13.62 -34.19 -10.00
C ASP A 69 13.75 -35.20 -11.16
N GLU A 70 14.90 -35.26 -11.85
CA GLU A 70 15.17 -36.26 -12.91
C GLU A 70 15.24 -37.70 -12.35
N ASP A 71 15.60 -37.85 -11.07
CA ASP A 71 15.66 -39.14 -10.37
C ASP A 71 14.27 -39.61 -9.88
N TRP A 72 13.32 -38.69 -9.69
CA TRP A 72 11.93 -39.01 -9.31
C TRP A 72 11.03 -39.33 -10.51
N GLU A 73 11.27 -38.78 -11.70
CA GLU A 73 10.52 -39.14 -12.92
C GLU A 73 10.94 -40.49 -13.53
N ASN A 74 12.08 -41.07 -13.11
CA ASN A 74 12.61 -42.35 -13.62
C ASN A 74 12.51 -43.54 -12.63
N ALA A 75 11.76 -43.40 -11.54
CA ALA A 75 11.49 -44.46 -10.55
C ALA A 75 10.06 -45.02 -10.68
#